data_AF-A0ABD3ZWM7-F1
#
_entry.id   AF-A0ABD3ZWM7-F1
#
_cell.length_a   1.000
_cell.length_b   1.000
_cell.length_c   1.000
_cell.angle_alpha   90.00
_cell.angle_beta   90.00
_cell.angle_gamma   90.00
#
_symmetry.space_group_name_H-M   'P 1'
#
loop_
_entity.id
_entity.type
_entity.pdbx_description
1 polymer ?
#
loop_
_entity_poly.entity_id
_entity_poly.type
_entity_poly.pdbx_seq_one_letter_code
_entity_poly.pdbx_strand_id
1 'polypeptide(L)'
;MRGIYQITNKINGKKYIGSSINVFKRWKQHVTDLHYGLHHSHLLQKDRDKYSLNDFTFEILEYVENKNDLLTIEQMWLDGEDINGLYNVSSSTTMHNISAPSDFVEDVFYCKKLSEETQQLLRKNLMIHKKRGKLLHSGKFKYDYSKTWFSKNTKDVQQLKLNMNNYFYNQTSSMSKERCWTTFTQYARQLEFKGNKKRFVPLNGQVLKEKKSYLCFAANCFPNSFLIAKYKELSSLDENTYALSLILKWIVNCGNINKPLIIFIPSIRMEELLSEWLKNG
;
A
#
# COMPACT_ATOMS: atom_id res chain seq x y z
N MET A 1 -17.64 17.58 -10.41
CA MET A 1 -18.96 17.16 -10.91
C MET A 1 -19.49 16.03 -10.06
N ARG A 2 -20.75 16.15 -9.60
CA ARG A 2 -21.44 15.22 -8.71
C ARG A 2 -22.40 14.36 -9.52
N GLY A 3 -22.47 13.07 -9.26
CA GLY A 3 -23.36 12.20 -10.02
C GLY A 3 -23.08 10.71 -9.87
N ILE A 4 -23.83 9.94 -10.65
CA ILE A 4 -23.69 8.50 -10.85
C ILE A 4 -22.79 8.27 -12.06
N TYR A 5 -21.91 7.27 -11.96
CA TYR A 5 -21.01 6.88 -13.02
C TYR A 5 -20.96 5.36 -13.17
N GLN A 6 -20.47 4.93 -14.32
CA GLN A 6 -20.11 3.54 -14.56
C GLN A 6 -18.66 3.38 -15.03
N ILE A 7 -18.11 2.20 -14.75
CA ILE A 7 -16.85 1.70 -15.31
C ILE A 7 -17.17 0.38 -16.03
N THR A 8 -17.00 0.35 -17.35
CA THR A 8 -17.41 -0.80 -18.17
C THR A 8 -16.21 -1.47 -18.79
N ASN A 9 -16.10 -2.80 -18.68
CA ASN A 9 -15.12 -3.58 -19.42
C ASN A 9 -15.65 -3.87 -20.83
N LYS A 10 -14.98 -3.35 -21.85
CA LYS A 10 -15.40 -3.50 -23.26
C LYS A 10 -15.31 -4.94 -23.78
N ILE A 11 -14.53 -5.80 -23.13
CA ILE A 11 -14.31 -7.18 -23.59
C ILE A 11 -15.45 -8.10 -23.19
N ASN A 12 -15.97 -7.95 -21.97
CA ASN A 12 -17.01 -8.84 -21.44
C ASN A 12 -18.32 -8.14 -21.07
N GLY A 13 -18.41 -6.82 -21.27
CA GLY A 13 -19.61 -6.03 -21.03
C GLY A 13 -19.94 -5.77 -19.56
N LYS A 14 -19.13 -6.26 -18.61
CA LYS A 14 -19.40 -6.09 -17.18
C LYS A 14 -19.19 -4.66 -16.73
N LYS A 15 -19.99 -4.22 -15.75
CA LYS A 15 -20.06 -2.82 -15.31
C LYS A 15 -19.89 -2.68 -13.81
N TYR A 16 -19.24 -1.61 -13.37
CA TYR A 16 -19.25 -1.14 -11.99
C TYR A 16 -20.03 0.16 -11.95
N ILE A 17 -21.08 0.25 -11.13
CA ILE A 17 -21.85 1.48 -10.93
C ILE A 17 -21.49 2.06 -9.57
N GLY A 18 -21.35 3.38 -9.49
CA GLY A 18 -21.16 4.06 -8.22
C GLY A 18 -21.54 5.53 -8.27
N SER A 19 -21.70 6.13 -7.10
CA SER A 19 -21.96 7.56 -6.95
C SER A 19 -20.76 8.32 -6.38
N SER A 20 -20.71 9.64 -6.62
CA SER A 20 -19.75 10.51 -5.94
C SER A 20 -20.14 12.00 -5.99
N ILE A 21 -19.76 12.74 -4.95
CA ILE A 21 -19.73 14.21 -4.97
C ILE A 21 -18.71 14.78 -5.98
N ASN A 22 -17.69 13.99 -6.34
CA ASN A 22 -16.69 14.35 -7.34
C ASN A 22 -16.26 13.11 -8.14
N VAL A 23 -16.98 12.85 -9.22
CA VAL A 23 -16.81 11.67 -10.09
C VAL A 23 -15.37 11.56 -10.61
N PHE A 24 -14.79 12.66 -11.13
CA PHE A 24 -13.43 12.64 -11.67
C PHE A 24 -12.36 12.31 -10.62
N LYS A 25 -12.52 12.80 -9.38
CA LYS A 25 -11.64 12.43 -8.26
C LYS A 25 -11.83 10.95 -7.92
N ARG A 26 -13.07 10.46 -7.91
CA ARG A 26 -13.39 9.07 -7.62
C ARG A 26 -12.82 8.11 -8.66
N TRP A 27 -12.91 8.44 -9.96
CA TRP A 27 -12.28 7.65 -11.03
C TRP A 27 -10.76 7.54 -10.89
N LYS A 28 -10.08 8.66 -10.60
CA LYS A 28 -8.64 8.62 -10.30
C LYS A 28 -8.32 7.66 -9.15
N GLN A 29 -9.17 7.66 -8.12
CA GLN A 29 -9.04 6.73 -7.00
C GLN A 29 -9.24 5.28 -7.44
N HIS A 30 -10.30 4.97 -8.21
CA HIS A 30 -10.52 3.62 -8.77
C HIS A 30 -9.31 3.12 -9.54
N VAL A 31 -8.81 3.92 -10.49
CA VAL A 31 -7.64 3.56 -11.30
C VAL A 31 -6.41 3.30 -10.42
N THR A 32 -6.21 4.12 -9.40
CA THR A 32 -5.11 3.98 -8.45
C THR A 32 -5.24 2.70 -7.63
N ASP A 33 -6.43 2.43 -7.07
CA ASP A 33 -6.69 1.25 -6.26
C ASP A 33 -6.55 -0.02 -7.08
N LEU A 34 -7.09 -0.02 -8.29
CA LEU A 34 -6.96 -1.10 -9.26
C LEU A 34 -5.51 -1.38 -9.63
N HIS A 35 -4.72 -0.32 -9.85
CA HIS A 35 -3.30 -0.47 -10.15
C HIS A 35 -2.50 -1.08 -8.97
N TYR A 36 -2.99 -0.92 -7.74
CA TYR A 36 -2.33 -1.44 -6.54
C TYR A 36 -2.91 -2.74 -5.98
N GLY A 37 -3.94 -3.32 -6.60
CA GLY A 37 -4.59 -4.51 -6.05
C GLY A 37 -5.44 -4.20 -4.81
N LEU A 38 -5.86 -2.96 -4.62
CA LEU A 38 -6.55 -2.46 -3.42
C LEU A 38 -8.01 -2.11 -3.69
N HIS A 39 -8.52 -2.42 -4.87
CA HIS A 39 -9.87 -2.05 -5.25
C HIS A 39 -10.91 -2.84 -4.46
N HIS A 40 -11.94 -2.15 -3.95
CA HIS A 40 -12.94 -2.75 -3.06
C HIS A 40 -13.86 -3.77 -3.75
N SER A 41 -14.03 -3.67 -5.07
CA SER A 41 -14.62 -4.74 -5.87
C SER A 41 -13.52 -5.69 -6.33
N HIS A 42 -13.49 -6.88 -5.74
CA HIS A 42 -12.56 -7.95 -6.11
C HIS A 42 -12.83 -8.48 -7.53
N LEU A 43 -14.08 -8.41 -8.01
CA LEU A 43 -14.46 -8.79 -9.37
C LEU A 43 -13.84 -7.83 -10.41
N LEU A 44 -13.95 -6.52 -10.16
CA LEU A 44 -13.32 -5.52 -11.03
C LEU A 44 -11.80 -5.60 -10.96
N GLN A 45 -11.23 -5.85 -9.77
CA GLN A 45 -9.79 -6.05 -9.60
C GLN A 45 -9.30 -7.25 -10.43
N LYS A 46 -9.96 -8.40 -10.31
CA LYS A 46 -9.62 -9.63 -11.05
C LYS A 46 -9.65 -9.42 -12.56
N ASP A 47 -10.67 -8.75 -13.06
CA ASP A 47 -10.76 -8.45 -14.49
C ASP A 47 -9.70 -7.43 -14.92
N ARG A 48 -9.39 -6.44 -14.08
CA ARG A 48 -8.32 -5.48 -14.37
C ARG A 48 -6.92 -6.12 -14.32
N ASP A 49 -6.70 -7.17 -13.53
CA ASP A 49 -5.44 -7.91 -13.54
C ASP A 49 -5.29 -8.73 -14.84
N LYS A 50 -6.42 -9.10 -15.46
CA LYS A 50 -6.47 -9.83 -16.74
C LYS A 50 -6.41 -8.93 -17.97
N TYR A 51 -7.04 -7.75 -17.92
CA TYR A 51 -7.21 -6.83 -19.06
C TYR A 51 -6.51 -5.48 -18.82
N SER A 52 -6.18 -4.78 -19.90
CA SER A 52 -5.55 -3.46 -19.81
C SER A 52 -6.54 -2.39 -19.33
N LEU A 53 -6.06 -1.29 -18.74
CA LEU A 53 -6.94 -0.17 -18.38
C LEU A 53 -7.62 0.44 -19.62
N ASN A 54 -6.96 0.36 -20.79
CA ASN A 54 -7.53 0.82 -22.06
C ASN A 54 -8.73 -0.02 -22.52
N ASP A 55 -8.96 -1.18 -21.92
CA ASP A 55 -10.11 -2.05 -22.19
C ASP A 55 -11.35 -1.63 -21.38
N PHE A 56 -11.22 -0.62 -20.51
CA PHE A 56 -12.31 -0.09 -19.69
C PHE A 56 -12.74 1.31 -20.15
N THR A 57 -14.04 1.60 -20.12
CA THR A 57 -14.59 2.95 -20.31
C THR A 57 -15.07 3.51 -18.98
N PHE A 58 -15.06 4.84 -18.87
CA PHE A 58 -15.50 5.59 -17.70
C PHE A 58 -16.52 6.62 -18.16
N GLU A 59 -17.76 6.46 -17.70
CA GLU A 59 -18.90 7.21 -18.21
C GLU A 59 -19.76 7.73 -17.07
N ILE A 60 -20.33 8.91 -17.26
CA ILE A 60 -21.27 9.51 -16.33
C ILE A 60 -22.66 9.10 -16.78
N LEU A 61 -23.41 8.48 -15.87
CA LEU A 61 -24.78 8.07 -16.13
C LEU A 61 -25.76 9.20 -15.83
N GLU A 62 -25.58 9.86 -14.69
CA GLU A 62 -26.53 10.86 -14.22
C GLU A 62 -25.84 11.95 -13.39
N TYR A 63 -26.18 13.21 -13.65
CA TYR A 63 -25.81 14.32 -12.78
C TYR A 63 -26.80 14.44 -11.63
N VAL A 64 -26.28 14.59 -10.41
CA VAL A 64 -27.12 14.67 -9.21
C VAL A 64 -26.88 16.01 -8.53
N GLU A 65 -27.94 16.80 -8.37
CA GLU A 65 -27.87 18.11 -7.72
C GLU A 65 -27.68 17.99 -6.22
N ASN A 66 -28.54 17.24 -5.54
CA ASN A 66 -28.50 17.08 -4.09
C ASN A 66 -27.67 15.87 -3.68
N LYS A 67 -26.63 16.09 -2.85
CA LYS A 67 -25.73 15.02 -2.41
C LYS A 67 -26.44 13.89 -1.63
N ASN A 68 -27.56 14.19 -0.99
CA ASN A 68 -28.28 13.23 -0.15
C ASN A 68 -28.98 12.15 -0.98
N ASP A 69 -29.23 12.43 -2.26
CA ASP A 69 -29.96 11.53 -3.17
C ASP A 69 -29.01 10.54 -3.87
N LEU A 70 -27.70 10.74 -3.75
CA LEU A 70 -26.68 9.94 -4.46
C LEU A 70 -26.82 8.43 -4.23
N LEU A 71 -27.08 8.01 -2.99
CA LEU A 71 -27.20 6.58 -2.66
C LEU A 71 -28.50 5.98 -3.20
N THR A 72 -29.60 6.72 -3.08
CA THR A 72 -30.90 6.29 -3.60
C THR A 72 -30.86 6.15 -5.12
N ILE A 73 -30.29 7.14 -5.82
CA ILE A 73 -30.17 7.11 -7.27
C ILE A 73 -29.17 6.02 -7.72
N GLU A 74 -28.04 5.83 -7.01
CA GLU A 74 -27.12 4.70 -7.27
C GLU A 74 -27.84 3.35 -7.17
N GLN A 75 -28.68 3.17 -6.15
CA GLN A 75 -29.46 1.95 -5.98
C GLN A 75 -30.44 1.73 -7.15
N MET A 76 -31.13 2.79 -7.59
CA MET A 76 -32.04 2.71 -8.75
C MET A 76 -31.31 2.26 -10.03
N TRP A 77 -30.08 2.74 -10.26
CA TRP A 77 -29.26 2.31 -11.40
C TRP A 77 -28.79 0.86 -11.26
N LEU A 78 -28.45 0.42 -10.05
CA LEU A 78 -28.07 -0.98 -9.79
C LEU A 78 -29.24 -1.94 -10.00
N ASP A 79 -30.44 -1.56 -9.54
CA ASP A 79 -31.66 -2.38 -9.65
C ASP A 79 -32.12 -2.56 -11.11
N GLY A 80 -31.70 -1.67 -12.00
CA GLY A 80 -32.00 -1.73 -13.44
C GLY A 80 -31.07 -2.63 -14.27
N GLU A 81 -30.04 -3.24 -13.69
CA GLU A 81 -29.04 -4.04 -14.40
C GLU A 81 -29.10 -5.53 -14.03
N ASP A 82 -28.61 -6.41 -14.91
CA ASP A 82 -28.43 -7.83 -14.59
C ASP A 82 -27.28 -8.00 -13.59
N ILE A 83 -27.57 -8.59 -12.43
CA ILE A 83 -26.63 -8.81 -11.34
C ILE A 83 -25.37 -9.58 -11.78
N ASN A 84 -25.50 -10.50 -12.75
CA ASN A 84 -24.36 -11.27 -13.28
C ASN A 84 -23.42 -10.43 -14.16
N GLY A 85 -23.92 -9.31 -14.67
CA GLY A 85 -23.18 -8.31 -15.42
C GLY A 85 -22.45 -7.28 -14.54
N LEU A 86 -22.67 -7.30 -13.22
CA LEU A 86 -22.13 -6.27 -12.33
C LEU A 86 -20.83 -6.69 -11.63
N TYR A 87 -19.96 -5.69 -11.45
CA TYR A 87 -18.80 -5.75 -10.58
C TYR A 87 -19.12 -5.34 -9.14
N ASN A 88 -20.29 -4.75 -8.89
CA ASN A 88 -20.73 -4.40 -7.54
C ASN A 88 -20.92 -5.69 -6.74
N VAL A 89 -20.18 -5.81 -5.63
CA VAL A 89 -20.14 -7.04 -4.80
C VAL A 89 -21.32 -7.12 -3.82
N SER A 90 -22.06 -6.02 -3.66
CA SER A 90 -23.30 -5.93 -2.88
C SER A 90 -24.40 -5.42 -3.78
N SER A 91 -25.59 -6.03 -3.70
CA SER A 91 -26.82 -5.57 -4.34
C SER A 91 -27.46 -4.38 -3.62
N SER A 92 -26.97 -4.03 -2.43
CA SER A 92 -27.44 -2.90 -1.62
C SER A 92 -26.30 -1.91 -1.34
N THR A 93 -26.58 -0.62 -1.52
CA THR A 93 -25.69 0.52 -1.22
C THR A 93 -25.60 0.83 0.28
N THR A 94 -26.49 0.26 1.08
CA THR A 94 -26.42 0.31 2.55
C THR A 94 -25.22 -0.51 2.99
N MET A 95 -24.30 0.11 3.74
CA MET A 95 -23.13 -0.58 4.29
C MET A 95 -23.56 -1.76 5.17
N HIS A 96 -23.70 -2.94 4.57
CA HIS A 96 -23.58 -4.17 5.30
C HIS A 96 -22.11 -4.34 5.62
N ASN A 97 -21.79 -4.62 6.89
CA ASN A 97 -20.44 -4.95 7.33
C ASN A 97 -19.92 -6.09 6.46
N ILE A 98 -19.12 -5.75 5.45
CA ILE A 98 -18.41 -6.74 4.64
C ILE A 98 -17.31 -7.24 5.55
N SER A 99 -17.26 -8.53 5.88
CA SER A 99 -16.10 -9.08 6.57
C SER A 99 -14.86 -8.88 5.70
N ALA A 100 -13.78 -8.44 6.32
CA ALA A 100 -12.50 -8.33 5.63
C ALA A 100 -12.08 -9.73 5.12
N PRO A 101 -11.52 -9.84 3.90
CA PRO A 101 -10.93 -11.10 3.45
C PRO A 101 -9.91 -11.59 4.48
N SER A 102 -9.92 -12.89 4.80
CA SER A 102 -9.06 -13.50 5.82
C SER A 102 -7.59 -13.13 5.64
N ASP A 103 -7.09 -13.27 4.41
CA ASP A 103 -5.69 -13.03 4.05
C ASP A 103 -5.29 -11.57 4.27
N PHE A 104 -6.23 -10.64 4.05
CA PHE A 104 -6.00 -9.22 4.31
C PHE A 104 -5.93 -8.93 5.81
N VAL A 105 -6.78 -9.57 6.63
CA VAL A 105 -6.72 -9.45 8.09
C VAL A 105 -5.40 -10.01 8.61
N GLU A 106 -4.98 -11.17 8.11
CA GLU A 106 -3.69 -11.77 8.47
C GLU A 106 -2.52 -10.86 8.14
N ASP A 107 -2.54 -10.20 6.97
CA ASP A 107 -1.51 -9.25 6.55
C ASP A 107 -1.45 -8.02 7.44
N VAL A 108 -2.60 -7.48 7.81
CA VAL A 108 -2.72 -6.29 8.64
C VAL A 108 -2.25 -6.56 10.08
N PHE A 109 -2.49 -7.76 10.59
CA PHE A 109 -2.06 -8.20 11.92
C PHE A 109 -0.82 -9.12 11.88
N TYR A 110 -0.04 -9.09 10.79
CA TYR A 110 1.08 -10.00 10.56
C TYR A 110 2.09 -10.03 11.72
N CYS A 111 2.36 -8.89 12.37
CA CYS A 111 3.28 -8.84 13.52
C CYS A 111 2.84 -9.74 14.70
N LYS A 112 1.53 -10.00 14.84
CA LYS A 112 0.94 -10.88 15.87
C LYS A 112 0.86 -12.35 15.43
N LYS A 113 1.20 -12.65 14.17
CA LYS A 113 1.06 -13.98 13.55
C LYS A 113 2.39 -14.62 13.17
N LEU A 114 3.51 -13.94 13.43
CA LEU A 114 4.85 -14.47 13.19
C LEU A 114 5.11 -15.72 14.05
N SER A 115 5.59 -16.80 13.42
CA SER A 115 6.05 -17.98 14.15
C SER A 115 7.23 -17.63 15.06
N GLU A 116 7.36 -18.33 16.20
CA GLU A 116 8.46 -18.11 17.15
C GLU A 116 9.84 -18.23 16.48
N GLU A 117 10.01 -19.21 15.59
CA GLU A 117 11.22 -19.37 14.79
C GLU A 117 11.53 -18.11 13.96
N THR A 118 10.55 -17.56 13.25
CA THR A 118 10.74 -16.35 12.45
C THR A 118 11.10 -15.15 13.33
N GLN A 119 10.46 -15.02 14.50
CA GLN A 119 10.77 -13.95 15.45
C GLN A 119 12.21 -14.06 15.95
N GLN A 120 12.67 -15.25 16.32
CA GLN A 120 14.04 -15.51 16.76
C GLN A 120 15.06 -15.21 15.65
N LEU A 121 14.80 -15.66 14.42
CA LEU A 121 15.66 -15.39 13.27
C LEU A 121 15.78 -13.89 12.99
N LEU A 122 14.67 -13.15 13.02
CA LEU A 122 14.67 -11.70 12.85
C LEU A 122 15.47 -11.02 13.97
N ARG A 123 15.20 -11.33 15.25
CA ARG A 123 15.93 -10.73 16.38
C ARG A 123 17.42 -11.03 16.35
N LYS A 124 17.81 -12.22 15.91
CA LYS A 124 19.22 -12.63 15.81
C LYS A 124 19.95 -11.96 14.64
N ASN A 125 19.31 -11.88 13.48
CA ASN A 125 20.00 -11.58 12.23
C ASN A 125 19.72 -10.17 11.66
N LEU A 126 18.60 -9.54 12.02
CA LEU A 126 18.21 -8.23 11.50
C LEU A 126 18.86 -7.11 12.31
N MET A 127 19.64 -6.28 11.61
CA MET A 127 20.28 -5.10 12.18
C MET A 127 19.71 -3.82 11.57
N ILE A 128 19.22 -2.91 12.41
CA ILE A 128 18.86 -1.57 11.97
C ILE A 128 20.14 -0.76 11.74
N HIS A 129 20.29 -0.17 10.56
CA HIS A 129 21.43 0.65 10.20
C HIS A 129 21.46 1.95 11.02
N LYS A 130 22.49 2.12 11.85
CA LYS A 130 22.69 3.36 12.62
C LYS A 130 23.01 4.52 11.68
N LYS A 131 22.09 5.49 11.59
CA LYS A 131 22.25 6.72 10.80
C LYS A 131 23.53 7.48 11.19
N ARG A 132 24.29 7.94 10.20
CA ARG A 132 25.52 8.74 10.37
C ARG A 132 25.58 9.88 9.34
N GLY A 133 26.27 10.96 9.69
CA GLY A 133 26.44 12.15 8.84
C GLY A 133 25.10 12.73 8.41
N LYS A 134 24.93 13.01 7.11
CA LYS A 134 23.68 13.58 6.56
C LYS A 134 22.44 12.72 6.81
N LEU A 135 22.58 11.41 7.04
CA LEU A 135 21.43 10.54 7.34
C LEU A 135 20.79 10.84 8.70
N LEU A 136 21.51 11.47 9.64
CA LEU A 136 20.99 11.85 10.96
C LEU A 136 19.84 12.86 10.88
N HIS A 137 19.74 13.59 9.78
CA HIS A 137 18.71 14.61 9.55
C HIS A 137 17.48 14.05 8.81
N SER A 138 17.46 12.77 8.46
CA SER A 138 16.38 12.14 7.70
C SER A 138 15.19 11.77 8.61
N GLY A 139 13.99 12.22 8.25
CA GLY A 139 12.72 11.68 8.75
C GLY A 139 12.46 11.87 10.23
N LYS A 140 12.73 13.06 10.77
CA LYS A 140 12.67 13.35 12.22
C LYS A 140 11.27 13.57 12.75
N PHE A 141 10.28 13.84 11.89
CA PHE A 141 8.92 14.14 12.33
C PHE A 141 7.98 12.94 12.14
N LYS A 142 6.93 12.88 12.97
CA LYS A 142 5.94 11.79 13.00
C LYS A 142 5.42 11.38 11.62
N TYR A 143 5.19 12.35 10.74
CA TYR A 143 4.58 12.13 9.42
C TYR A 143 5.57 12.16 8.25
N ASP A 144 6.87 12.30 8.51
CA ASP A 144 7.87 12.27 7.44
C ASP A 144 7.82 10.94 6.69
N TYR A 145 7.91 11.03 5.36
CA TYR A 145 7.82 9.89 4.44
C TYR A 145 6.47 9.15 4.46
N SER A 146 5.41 9.78 4.97
CA SER A 146 4.04 9.31 4.80
C SER A 146 3.51 9.58 3.39
N LYS A 147 2.40 8.94 3.01
CA LYS A 147 1.82 9.09 1.67
C LYS A 147 1.46 10.55 1.32
N THR A 148 0.98 11.30 2.31
CA THR A 148 0.65 12.74 2.20
C THR A 148 1.89 13.62 2.25
N TRP A 149 2.96 13.19 2.92
CA TRP A 149 4.25 13.89 2.91
C TRP A 149 4.88 13.87 1.52
N PHE A 150 4.88 12.71 0.84
CA PHE A 150 5.45 12.58 -0.50
C PHE A 150 4.77 13.50 -1.54
N SER A 151 3.47 13.77 -1.41
CA SER A 151 2.76 14.66 -2.33
C SER A 151 3.06 16.14 -2.09
N LYS A 152 3.57 16.52 -0.90
CA LYS A 152 3.78 17.92 -0.50
C LYS A 152 5.26 18.36 -0.55
N ASN A 153 6.21 17.43 -0.51
CA ASN A 153 7.62 17.75 -0.20
C ASN A 153 8.61 17.30 -1.29
N THR A 154 8.43 17.75 -2.54
CA THR A 154 9.25 17.29 -3.69
C THR A 154 10.76 17.47 -3.50
N LYS A 155 11.22 18.58 -2.89
CA LYS A 155 12.65 18.80 -2.62
C LYS A 155 13.20 17.76 -1.64
N ASP A 156 12.45 17.47 -0.57
CA ASP A 156 12.87 16.50 0.44
C ASP A 156 12.83 15.05 -0.10
N VAL A 157 11.97 14.76 -1.09
CA VAL A 157 12.01 13.47 -1.82
C VAL A 157 13.34 13.29 -2.55
N GLN A 158 13.89 14.35 -3.15
CA GLN A 158 15.22 14.28 -3.75
C GLN A 158 16.30 14.03 -2.69
N GLN A 159 16.21 14.67 -1.52
CA GLN A 159 17.13 14.42 -0.42
C GLN A 159 17.02 12.98 0.11
N LEU A 160 15.81 12.43 0.20
CA LEU A 160 15.59 11.02 0.55
C LEU A 160 16.27 10.08 -0.46
N LYS A 161 16.14 10.35 -1.76
CA LYS A 161 16.83 9.59 -2.82
C LYS A 161 18.35 9.63 -2.64
N LEU A 162 18.92 10.79 -2.36
CA LEU A 162 20.36 10.93 -2.08
C LEU A 162 20.77 10.17 -0.82
N ASN A 163 19.94 10.19 0.22
CA ASN A 163 20.18 9.45 1.46
C ASN A 163 20.19 7.93 1.22
N MET A 164 19.24 7.41 0.43
CA MET A 164 19.22 6.00 0.03
C MET A 164 20.46 5.62 -0.78
N ASN A 165 20.89 6.47 -1.72
CA ASN A 165 22.11 6.26 -2.49
C ASN A 165 23.34 6.21 -1.57
N ASN A 166 23.48 7.18 -0.66
CA ASN A 166 24.56 7.24 0.32
C ASN A 166 24.61 5.99 1.22
N TYR A 167 23.45 5.53 1.70
CA TYR A 167 23.35 4.30 2.49
C TYR A 167 23.90 3.08 1.73
N PHE A 168 23.41 2.85 0.52
CA PHE A 168 23.78 1.66 -0.25
C PHE A 168 25.22 1.69 -0.77
N TYR A 169 25.72 2.84 -1.21
CA TYR A 169 27.04 2.96 -1.82
C TYR A 169 28.15 3.27 -0.83
N ASN A 170 27.95 4.26 0.05
CA ASN A 170 29.05 4.79 0.87
C ASN A 170 29.06 4.21 2.28
N GLN A 171 27.90 3.90 2.87
CA GLN A 171 27.84 3.42 4.26
C GLN A 171 27.87 1.90 4.39
N THR A 172 27.41 1.18 3.36
CA THR A 172 27.40 -0.30 3.35
C THR A 172 28.25 -0.92 2.26
N SER A 173 28.62 -0.15 1.23
CA SER A 173 29.34 -0.66 0.04
C SER A 173 28.71 -1.91 -0.58
N SER A 174 27.40 -2.09 -0.41
CA SER A 174 26.67 -3.30 -0.82
C SER A 174 26.67 -3.50 -2.33
N MET A 175 26.55 -4.72 -2.85
CA MET A 175 26.41 -4.92 -4.30
C MET A 175 24.96 -4.79 -4.76
N SER A 176 24.70 -4.29 -5.97
CA SER A 176 23.33 -4.08 -6.48
C SER A 176 22.43 -5.32 -6.36
N LYS A 177 22.97 -6.54 -6.58
CA LYS A 177 22.21 -7.81 -6.51
C LYS A 177 21.77 -8.20 -5.09
N GLU A 178 22.39 -7.63 -4.07
CA GLU A 178 22.15 -7.92 -2.64
C GLU A 178 21.18 -6.92 -2.00
N ARG A 179 20.77 -5.90 -2.76
CA ARG A 179 19.93 -4.80 -2.29
C ARG A 179 18.47 -5.05 -2.67
N CYS A 180 17.56 -4.62 -1.81
CA CYS A 180 16.22 -4.21 -2.23
C CYS A 180 15.73 -3.03 -1.41
N TRP A 181 14.72 -2.35 -1.94
CA TRP A 181 14.13 -1.18 -1.29
C TRP A 181 12.65 -1.06 -1.60
N THR A 182 11.94 -0.32 -0.76
CA THR A 182 10.52 -0.06 -0.94
C THR A 182 10.14 1.36 -0.55
N THR A 183 8.99 1.77 -1.06
CA THR A 183 8.23 2.96 -0.71
C THR A 183 6.81 2.76 -1.25
N PHE A 184 5.93 3.77 -1.16
CA PHE A 184 4.64 3.71 -1.86
C PHE A 184 4.88 3.66 -3.38
N THR A 185 4.32 2.66 -4.06
CA THR A 185 4.60 2.39 -5.48
C THR A 185 4.40 3.62 -6.40
N GLN A 186 3.42 4.50 -6.13
CA GLN A 186 3.22 5.77 -6.87
C GLN A 186 4.40 6.74 -6.81
N TYR A 187 5.21 6.65 -5.76
CA TYR A 187 6.38 7.49 -5.55
C TYR A 187 7.71 6.77 -5.83
N ALA A 188 7.68 5.48 -6.15
CA ALA A 188 8.88 4.68 -6.39
C ALA A 188 9.78 5.31 -7.47
N ARG A 189 9.21 5.73 -8.61
CA ARG A 189 9.97 6.36 -9.71
C ARG A 189 10.79 7.58 -9.26
N GLN A 190 10.33 8.32 -8.25
CA GLN A 190 11.04 9.51 -7.75
C GLN A 190 12.29 9.16 -6.93
N LEU A 191 12.36 7.95 -6.37
CA LEU A 191 13.48 7.45 -5.58
C LEU A 191 14.45 6.54 -6.37
N GLU A 192 14.19 6.34 -7.66
CA GLU A 192 15.06 5.56 -8.54
C GLU A 192 16.36 6.31 -8.88
N PHE A 193 17.48 5.59 -8.88
CA PHE A 193 18.79 5.97 -9.36
C PHE A 193 19.51 4.77 -10.00
N LYS A 194 20.65 5.04 -10.65
CA LYS A 194 21.50 4.00 -11.24
C LYS A 194 21.91 3.01 -10.14
N GLY A 195 21.51 1.75 -10.30
CA GLY A 195 21.87 0.66 -9.38
C GLY A 195 20.79 0.22 -8.38
N ASN A 196 19.70 0.98 -8.18
CA ASN A 196 18.55 0.56 -7.37
C ASN A 196 17.25 0.32 -8.18
N LYS A 197 17.13 0.82 -9.41
CA LYS A 197 15.89 0.77 -10.21
C LYS A 197 15.26 -0.63 -10.30
N LYS A 198 16.07 -1.66 -10.61
CA LYS A 198 15.63 -3.07 -10.69
C LYS A 198 15.56 -3.79 -9.32
N ARG A 199 15.61 -3.03 -8.22
CA ARG A 199 15.67 -3.53 -6.84
C ARG A 199 14.50 -3.06 -5.99
N PHE A 200 13.51 -2.42 -6.61
CA PHE A 200 12.26 -2.04 -5.95
C PHE A 200 11.42 -3.30 -5.66
N VAL A 201 10.89 -3.39 -4.45
CA VAL A 201 9.95 -4.42 -4.02
C VAL A 201 8.73 -3.73 -3.42
N PRO A 202 7.52 -3.88 -3.98
CA PRO A 202 6.33 -3.18 -3.48
C PRO A 202 5.97 -3.55 -2.03
N LEU A 203 5.27 -2.65 -1.33
CA LEU A 203 4.86 -2.82 0.07
C LEU A 203 3.88 -3.98 0.30
N ASN A 204 3.09 -4.36 -0.70
CA ASN A 204 2.20 -5.53 -0.63
C ASN A 204 2.98 -6.86 -0.60
N GLY A 205 4.32 -6.81 -0.66
CA GLY A 205 5.17 -7.90 -0.23
C GLY A 205 5.24 -9.02 -1.24
N GLN A 206 5.60 -8.73 -2.49
CA GLN A 206 6.02 -9.77 -3.43
C GLN A 206 7.15 -10.60 -2.80
N VAL A 207 6.93 -11.91 -2.67
CA VAL A 207 7.95 -12.82 -2.14
C VAL A 207 9.05 -12.96 -3.19
N LEU A 208 10.26 -12.53 -2.83
CA LEU A 208 11.41 -12.70 -3.71
C LEU A 208 11.94 -14.14 -3.62
N LYS A 209 12.14 -14.77 -4.78
CA LYS A 209 12.86 -16.05 -4.88
C LYS A 209 14.27 -15.93 -4.30
N GLU A 210 14.98 -14.87 -4.71
CA GLU A 210 16.29 -14.53 -4.16
C GLU A 210 16.18 -13.48 -3.08
N LYS A 211 16.38 -13.90 -1.83
CA LYS A 211 16.38 -13.02 -0.66
C LYS A 211 17.62 -12.10 -0.62
N LYS A 212 17.47 -10.93 -0.01
CA LYS A 212 18.45 -9.82 -0.02
C LYS A 212 19.00 -9.52 1.38
N SER A 213 20.21 -8.96 1.46
CA SER A 213 20.90 -8.69 2.73
C SER A 213 20.94 -7.21 3.10
N TYR A 214 20.74 -6.31 2.13
CA TYR A 214 20.73 -4.87 2.36
C TYR A 214 19.38 -4.29 1.96
N LEU A 215 18.62 -3.86 2.96
CA LEU A 215 17.24 -3.43 2.83
C LEU A 215 17.13 -1.91 3.02
N CYS A 216 16.21 -1.27 2.31
CA CYS A 216 15.80 0.10 2.63
C CYS A 216 14.28 0.25 2.62
N PHE A 217 13.70 0.61 3.76
CA PHE A 217 12.26 0.81 3.93
C PHE A 217 11.94 2.31 3.96
N ALA A 218 11.78 2.93 2.79
CA ALA A 218 11.59 4.36 2.63
C ALA A 218 10.09 4.76 2.62
N ALA A 219 9.33 4.28 3.60
CA ALA A 219 7.92 4.63 3.79
C ALA A 219 7.58 4.72 5.27
N ASN A 220 6.65 5.61 5.60
CA ASN A 220 6.03 5.72 6.91
C ASN A 220 4.54 5.41 6.79
N CYS A 221 4.16 4.21 7.26
CA CYS A 221 2.88 3.60 6.91
C CYS A 221 1.80 3.90 7.95
N PHE A 222 0.64 4.36 7.49
CA PHE A 222 -0.53 4.61 8.34
C PHE A 222 -1.71 3.82 7.79
N PRO A 223 -2.57 3.26 8.65
CA PRO A 223 -3.74 2.55 8.19
C PRO A 223 -4.69 3.52 7.49
N ASN A 224 -5.43 3.00 6.52
CA ASN A 224 -6.44 3.78 5.83
C ASN A 224 -7.69 3.87 6.71
N SER A 225 -8.03 5.08 7.18
CA SER A 225 -9.19 5.32 8.05
C SER A 225 -10.51 4.83 7.45
N PHE A 226 -10.65 4.85 6.12
CA PHE A 226 -11.83 4.29 5.45
C PHE A 226 -11.89 2.77 5.60
N LEU A 227 -10.76 2.07 5.47
CA LEU A 227 -10.72 0.61 5.64
C LEU A 227 -11.01 0.22 7.09
N ILE A 228 -10.46 0.97 8.06
CA ILE A 228 -10.76 0.76 9.49
C ILE A 228 -12.27 0.90 9.74
N ALA A 229 -12.90 1.96 9.21
CA ALA A 229 -14.33 2.17 9.38
C ALA A 229 -15.20 1.13 8.65
N LYS A 230 -14.70 0.58 7.54
CA LYS A 230 -15.41 -0.39 6.70
C LYS A 230 -15.45 -1.80 7.31
N TYR A 231 -14.38 -2.22 7.99
CA TYR A 231 -14.18 -3.59 8.44
C TYR A 231 -14.17 -3.68 9.96
N LYS A 232 -15.16 -4.37 10.54
CA LYS A 232 -15.29 -4.52 12.00
C LYS A 232 -14.06 -5.20 12.63
N GLU A 233 -13.44 -6.11 11.91
CA GLU A 233 -12.22 -6.83 12.31
C GLU A 233 -11.02 -5.89 12.50
N LEU A 234 -11.05 -4.69 11.90
CA LEU A 234 -10.00 -3.67 12.04
C LEU A 234 -10.28 -2.65 13.14
N SER A 235 -11.40 -2.77 13.87
CA SER A 235 -11.77 -1.80 14.93
C SER A 235 -10.72 -1.66 16.03
N SER A 236 -9.94 -2.72 16.29
CA SER A 236 -8.83 -2.73 17.26
C SER A 236 -7.46 -2.44 16.64
N LEU A 237 -7.40 -2.13 15.34
CA LEU A 237 -6.15 -1.87 14.64
C LEU A 237 -5.64 -0.47 14.97
N ASP A 238 -4.55 -0.41 15.74
CA ASP A 238 -3.81 0.83 15.94
C ASP A 238 -2.75 1.07 14.84
N GLU A 239 -2.26 2.31 14.76
CA GLU A 239 -1.28 2.72 13.75
C GLU A 239 0.04 1.93 13.82
N ASN A 240 0.48 1.58 15.03
CA ASN A 240 1.76 0.92 15.26
C ASN A 240 1.67 -0.57 14.87
N THR A 241 0.58 -1.25 15.25
CA THR A 241 0.33 -2.63 14.80
C THR A 241 0.36 -2.71 13.27
N TYR A 242 -0.37 -1.82 12.58
CA TYR A 242 -0.40 -1.79 11.11
C TYR A 242 0.99 -1.57 10.50
N ALA A 243 1.69 -0.54 10.98
CA ALA A 243 3.01 -0.16 10.47
C ALA A 243 4.05 -1.27 10.70
N LEU A 244 4.04 -1.89 11.88
CA LEU A 244 4.94 -2.97 12.26
C LEU A 244 4.67 -4.23 11.44
N SER A 245 3.41 -4.62 11.26
CA SER A 245 3.01 -5.74 10.40
C SER A 245 3.55 -5.59 8.98
N LEU A 246 3.39 -4.40 8.38
CA LEU A 246 3.87 -4.14 7.03
C LEU A 246 5.39 -4.26 6.89
N ILE A 247 6.17 -3.66 7.80
CA ILE A 247 7.62 -3.71 7.69
C ILE A 247 8.15 -5.11 7.95
N LEU A 248 7.62 -5.84 8.95
CA LEU A 248 8.03 -7.22 9.24
C LEU A 248 7.68 -8.15 8.08
N LYS A 249 6.45 -8.07 7.55
CA LYS A 249 6.04 -8.86 6.39
C LYS A 249 6.95 -8.59 5.19
N TRP A 250 7.23 -7.32 4.91
CA TRP A 250 8.10 -6.94 3.81
C TRP A 250 9.52 -7.48 3.99
N ILE A 251 10.11 -7.38 5.19
CA ILE A 251 11.42 -7.94 5.51
C ILE A 251 11.43 -9.46 5.31
N VAL A 252 10.45 -10.20 5.82
CA VAL A 252 10.37 -11.66 5.63
C VAL A 252 10.24 -12.02 4.15
N ASN A 253 9.48 -11.23 3.38
CA ASN A 253 9.23 -11.51 1.97
C ASN A 253 10.43 -11.23 1.06
N CYS A 254 11.29 -10.26 1.39
CA CYS A 254 12.42 -9.89 0.52
C CYS A 254 13.81 -10.08 1.14
N GLY A 255 13.94 -10.12 2.46
CA GLY A 255 15.17 -10.22 3.21
C GLY A 255 15.58 -11.66 3.53
N ASN A 256 16.89 -11.92 3.62
CA ASN A 256 17.41 -13.23 3.99
C ASN A 256 17.52 -13.34 5.51
N ILE A 257 16.41 -13.66 6.18
CA ILE A 257 16.33 -13.73 7.65
C ILE A 257 17.19 -14.85 8.28
N ASN A 258 17.72 -15.78 7.48
CA ASN A 258 18.62 -16.85 7.93
C ASN A 258 20.09 -16.41 7.98
N LYS A 259 20.42 -15.22 7.47
CA LYS A 259 21.77 -14.66 7.45
C LYS A 259 21.72 -13.23 7.97
N PRO A 260 22.86 -12.64 8.40
CA PRO A 260 22.89 -11.23 8.77
C PRO A 260 22.33 -10.35 7.65
N LEU A 261 21.37 -9.50 7.99
CA LEU A 261 20.78 -8.52 7.09
C LEU A 261 20.67 -7.16 7.77
N ILE A 262 20.90 -6.11 7.01
CA ILE A 262 20.91 -4.73 7.50
C ILE A 262 19.77 -3.98 6.83
N ILE A 263 18.99 -3.24 7.61
CA ILE A 263 17.90 -2.40 7.10
C ILE A 263 18.13 -0.92 7.43
N PHE A 264 18.03 -0.07 6.42
CA PHE A 264 17.93 1.37 6.61
C PHE A 264 16.48 1.84 6.58
N ILE A 265 16.06 2.52 7.64
CA ILE A 265 14.71 3.06 7.80
C ILE A 265 14.83 4.58 7.96
N PRO A 266 14.52 5.37 6.92
CA PRO A 266 14.63 6.83 6.98
C PRO A 266 13.69 7.46 8.01
N SER A 267 12.47 6.96 8.16
CA SER A 267 11.47 7.47 9.12
C SER A 267 11.86 7.09 10.55
N ILE A 268 12.02 8.07 11.44
CA ILE A 268 12.35 7.80 12.86
C ILE A 268 11.26 6.97 13.54
N ARG A 269 9.99 7.29 13.27
CA ARG A 269 8.84 6.55 13.84
C ARG A 269 8.89 5.06 13.50
N MET A 270 9.14 4.73 12.23
CA MET A 270 9.21 3.33 11.78
C MET A 270 10.47 2.63 12.32
N GLU A 271 11.57 3.36 12.44
CA GLU A 271 12.84 2.85 12.99
C GLU A 271 12.70 2.49 14.48
N GLU A 272 12.14 3.41 15.28
CA GLU A 272 11.86 3.23 16.70
C GLU A 272 10.90 2.05 16.92
N LEU A 273 9.81 2.00 16.15
CA LEU A 273 8.82 0.94 16.24
C LEU A 273 9.43 -0.46 16.00
N LEU A 274 10.26 -0.61 14.97
CA LEU A 274 10.96 -1.87 14.72
C LEU A 274 12.02 -2.14 15.79
N SER A 275 12.75 -1.11 16.23
CA SER A 275 13.77 -1.26 17.27
C SER A 275 13.19 -1.72 18.59
N GLU A 276 12.03 -1.22 19.00
CA GLU A 276 11.34 -1.63 20.21
C GLU A 276 10.90 -3.09 20.10
N TRP A 277 10.30 -3.47 18.97
CA TRP A 277 9.89 -4.85 18.73
C TRP A 277 11.06 -5.85 18.75
N LEU A 278 12.23 -5.46 18.21
CA LEU A 278 13.44 -6.29 18.26
C LEU A 278 14.00 -6.46 19.68
N LYS A 279 13.75 -5.51 20.59
CA LYS A 279 14.22 -5.54 21.98
C LYS A 279 13.26 -6.25 22.94
N ASN A 280 11.95 -6.16 22.70
CA ASN A 280 10.90 -6.63 23.61
C ASN A 280 10.62 -8.13 23.44
N GLY A 281 11.66 -8.95 23.45
CA GLY A 281 11.64 -10.28 22.88
C GLY A 281 12.27 -11.39 23.67
#